data_AF-A0AAE9ISH0-F1
#
_entry.id   AF-A0AAE9ISH0-F1
#
_cell.length_a   1.000
_cell.length_b   1.000
_cell.length_c   1.000
_cell.angle_alpha   90.00
_cell.angle_beta   90.00
_cell.angle_gamma   90.00
#
_symmetry.space_group_name_H-M   'P 1'
#
loop_
_entity.id
_entity.type
_entity.pdbx_description
1 polymer ?
#
loop_
_entity_poly.entity_id
_entity_poly.type
_entity_poly.pdbx_seq_one_letter_code
_entity_poly.pdbx_strand_id
1 'polypeptide(L)'
;MGKKARIIGKDWICVIACAIHLSIFVAIWLFFPSDAPIHPTDRIGWFEPSVHVAIGCSGLLGFGDAIIQTQVYSYLCDGYSEESSHAFALFKFYSAIASTIAFFISKYFTLTGHLTLYGTFAILSGITAVIAQKMYFHKKEHFFQENTDKIHAMTTSEPIKIEISDSGSTILSNDANSKK
;
A
#
# COMPACT_ATOMS: atom_id res chain seq x y z
N MET A 1 -17.90 5.19 -7.67
CA MET A 1 -17.31 3.85 -7.93
C MET A 1 -15.78 3.87 -8.12
N GLY A 2 -15.17 4.92 -8.68
CA GLY A 2 -13.71 4.96 -8.94
C GLY A 2 -12.77 4.91 -7.72
N LYS A 3 -13.15 5.40 -6.53
CA LYS A 3 -12.26 5.40 -5.34
C LYS A 3 -12.03 3.99 -4.77
N LYS A 4 -13.08 3.15 -4.67
CA LYS A 4 -12.96 1.77 -4.16
C LYS A 4 -12.16 0.89 -5.13
N ALA A 5 -12.41 1.00 -6.44
CA ALA A 5 -11.64 0.29 -7.47
C ALA A 5 -10.14 0.68 -7.46
N ARG A 6 -9.83 1.97 -7.26
CA ARG A 6 -8.44 2.46 -7.15
C ARG A 6 -7.71 1.91 -5.92
N ILE A 7 -8.41 1.71 -4.80
CA ILE A 7 -7.83 1.16 -3.56
C ILE A 7 -7.62 -0.35 -3.71
N ILE A 8 -8.60 -1.07 -4.25
CA ILE A 8 -8.49 -2.52 -4.51
C ILE A 8 -7.34 -2.82 -5.49
N GLY A 9 -7.14 -1.97 -6.51
CA GLY A 9 -6.03 -2.09 -7.45
C GLY A 9 -4.66 -1.81 -6.83
N LYS A 10 -4.57 -0.87 -5.88
CA LYS A 10 -3.33 -0.56 -5.14
C LYS A 10 -2.88 -1.75 -4.28
N ASP A 11 -3.82 -2.52 -3.77
CA ASP A 11 -3.56 -3.62 -2.85
C ASP A 11 -3.15 -4.91 -3.60
N TRP A 12 -3.84 -5.25 -4.70
CA TRP A 12 -3.53 -6.43 -5.51
C TRP A 12 -2.14 -6.40 -6.14
N ILE A 13 -1.58 -5.21 -6.38
CA ILE A 13 -0.27 -5.06 -7.02
C ILE A 13 0.87 -5.66 -6.16
N CYS A 14 0.73 -5.67 -4.83
CA CYS A 14 1.72 -6.26 -3.92
C CYS A 14 1.73 -7.80 -4.03
N VAL A 15 0.55 -8.41 -4.15
CA VAL A 15 0.40 -9.86 -4.31
C VAL A 15 0.93 -10.32 -5.67
N ILE A 16 0.64 -9.54 -6.73
CA ILE A 16 1.19 -9.80 -8.07
C ILE A 16 2.72 -9.70 -8.06
N ALA A 17 3.29 -8.68 -7.41
CA ALA A 17 4.74 -8.56 -7.28
C ALA A 17 5.37 -9.74 -6.53
N CYS A 18 4.75 -10.22 -5.44
CA CYS A 18 5.21 -11.42 -4.74
C CYS A 18 5.17 -12.67 -5.63
N ALA A 19 4.13 -12.82 -6.46
CA ALA A 19 4.03 -13.93 -7.41
C ALA A 19 5.14 -13.86 -8.48
N ILE A 20 5.44 -12.65 -8.98
CA ILE A 20 6.55 -12.41 -9.91
C ILE A 20 7.88 -12.83 -9.25
N HIS A 21 8.15 -12.41 -8.01
CA HIS A 21 9.36 -12.84 -7.29
C HIS A 21 9.48 -14.35 -7.13
N LEU A 22 8.40 -15.03 -6.74
CA LEU A 22 8.40 -16.50 -6.64
C LEU A 22 8.72 -17.17 -7.98
N SER A 23 8.14 -16.68 -9.08
CA SER A 23 8.41 -17.21 -10.42
C SER A 23 9.87 -17.01 -10.83
N ILE A 24 10.47 -15.86 -10.49
CA ILE A 24 11.86 -15.55 -10.80
C ILE A 24 12.81 -16.40 -9.96
N PHE A 25 12.50 -16.65 -8.68
CA PHE A 25 13.32 -17.55 -7.85
C PHE A 25 13.35 -18.97 -8.42
N VAL A 26 12.21 -19.48 -8.89
CA VAL A 26 12.18 -20.77 -9.59
C VAL A 26 13.02 -20.74 -10.86
N ALA A 27 12.93 -19.66 -11.65
CA ALA A 27 13.76 -19.51 -12.84
C ALA A 27 15.26 -19.48 -12.51
N ILE A 28 15.68 -18.70 -11.50
CA ILE A 28 17.08 -18.64 -11.07
C ILE A 28 17.56 -20.02 -10.62
N TRP A 29 16.75 -20.76 -9.87
CA TRP A 29 17.10 -22.12 -9.45
C TRP A 29 17.27 -23.10 -10.61
N LEU A 30 16.46 -22.98 -11.67
CA LEU A 30 16.55 -23.83 -12.86
C LEU A 30 17.79 -23.54 -13.72
N PHE A 31 18.17 -22.26 -13.84
CA PHE A 31 19.26 -21.83 -14.72
C PHE A 31 20.64 -21.81 -14.06
N PHE A 32 20.74 -21.65 -12.73
CA PHE A 32 22.02 -21.46 -12.05
C PHE A 32 22.35 -22.60 -11.07
N PRO A 33 23.61 -23.08 -11.05
CA PRO A 33 24.04 -24.12 -10.14
C PRO A 33 24.09 -23.61 -8.69
N SER A 34 23.87 -24.51 -7.73
CA SER A 34 23.78 -24.18 -6.30
C SER A 34 25.06 -23.55 -5.73
N ASP A 35 26.22 -23.83 -6.32
CA ASP A 35 27.52 -23.38 -5.79
C ASP A 35 28.01 -22.06 -6.37
N ALA A 36 27.29 -21.49 -7.34
CA ALA A 36 27.65 -20.24 -8.03
C ALA A 36 28.04 -19.07 -7.09
N PRO A 37 27.43 -18.87 -5.91
CA PRO A 37 27.77 -17.77 -5.01
C PRO A 37 29.04 -17.99 -4.19
N ILE A 38 29.47 -19.25 -4.02
CA ILE A 38 30.53 -19.62 -3.07
C ILE A 38 31.87 -19.75 -3.81
N HIS A 39 31.86 -20.37 -5.00
CA HIS A 39 33.06 -20.52 -5.83
C HIS A 39 32.70 -20.36 -7.31
N PRO A 40 33.64 -19.87 -8.14
CA PRO A 40 33.51 -19.96 -9.59
C PRO A 40 33.25 -21.41 -9.99
N THR A 41 32.21 -21.66 -10.78
CA THR A 41 31.83 -23.01 -11.19
C THR A 41 31.46 -23.03 -12.67
N ASP A 42 32.03 -23.99 -13.40
CA ASP A 42 31.66 -24.29 -14.79
C ASP A 42 30.46 -25.27 -14.87
N ARG A 43 29.84 -25.58 -13.71
CA ARG A 43 28.67 -26.45 -13.66
C ARG A 43 27.48 -25.73 -14.26
N ILE A 44 26.79 -26.39 -15.18
CA ILE A 44 25.50 -25.92 -15.69
C ILE A 44 24.39 -26.25 -14.69
N GLY A 45 23.33 -25.44 -14.68
CA GLY A 45 22.08 -25.79 -14.00
C GLY A 45 21.34 -26.90 -14.77
N TRP A 46 20.01 -26.94 -14.62
CA TRP A 46 19.18 -27.80 -15.49
C TRP A 46 19.22 -27.31 -16.94
N PHE A 47 19.35 -25.99 -17.12
CA PHE A 47 19.56 -25.33 -18.40
C PHE A 47 20.91 -24.63 -18.43
N GLU A 48 21.41 -24.39 -19.63
CA GLU A 48 22.66 -23.65 -19.83
C GLU A 48 22.49 -22.19 -19.38
N PRO A 49 23.33 -21.69 -18.46
CA PRO A 49 23.21 -20.32 -17.96
C PRO A 49 23.38 -19.32 -19.11
N SER A 50 22.42 -18.41 -19.27
CA SER A 50 22.47 -17.35 -20.29
C SER A 50 22.45 -15.97 -19.65
N VAL A 51 23.36 -15.10 -20.11
CA VAL A 51 23.46 -13.70 -19.65
C VAL A 51 22.14 -12.94 -19.87
N HIS A 52 21.44 -13.21 -20.99
CA HIS A 52 20.17 -12.58 -21.30
C HIS A 52 19.08 -12.93 -20.28
N VAL A 53 19.05 -14.20 -19.85
CA VAL A 53 18.13 -14.69 -18.82
C VAL A 53 18.49 -14.05 -17.47
N ALA A 54 19.78 -13.95 -17.14
CA ALA A 54 20.24 -13.29 -15.91
C ALA A 54 19.81 -11.82 -15.84
N ILE A 55 19.96 -11.08 -16.94
CA ILE A 55 19.55 -9.68 -17.05
C ILE A 55 18.03 -9.57 -16.96
N GLY A 56 17.29 -10.44 -17.66
CA GLY A 56 15.82 -10.46 -17.59
C GLY A 56 15.30 -10.76 -16.17
N CYS A 57 15.85 -11.78 -15.52
CA CYS A 57 15.51 -12.14 -14.14
C CYS A 57 15.84 -11.00 -13.17
N SER A 58 17.04 -10.41 -13.23
CA SER A 58 17.42 -9.32 -12.33
C SER A 58 16.59 -8.05 -12.56
N GLY A 59 16.27 -7.72 -13.82
CA GLY A 59 15.39 -6.60 -14.16
C GLY A 59 13.97 -6.78 -13.64
N LEU A 60 13.36 -7.95 -13.85
CA LEU A 60 12.02 -8.25 -13.33
C LEU A 60 11.99 -8.34 -11.80
N LEU A 61 13.06 -8.85 -11.19
CA LEU A 61 13.20 -8.91 -9.74
C LEU A 61 13.20 -7.50 -9.15
N GLY A 62 14.04 -6.60 -9.72
CA GLY A 62 14.11 -5.20 -9.32
C GLY A 62 12.81 -4.44 -9.59
N PHE A 63 12.09 -4.77 -10.67
CA PHE A 63 10.76 -4.22 -10.93
C PHE A 63 9.74 -4.62 -9.85
N GLY A 64 9.72 -5.89 -9.45
CA GLY A 64 8.89 -6.37 -8.35
C GLY A 64 9.21 -5.68 -7.01
N ASP A 65 10.50 -5.53 -6.71
CA ASP A 65 10.97 -4.82 -5.51
C ASP A 65 10.50 -3.36 -5.49
N ALA A 66 10.62 -2.66 -6.62
CA ALA A 66 10.19 -1.27 -6.73
C ALA A 66 8.68 -1.11 -6.50
N ILE A 67 7.87 -2.06 -7.00
CA ILE A 67 6.43 -2.08 -6.74
C ILE A 67 6.15 -2.22 -5.25
N ILE A 68 6.72 -3.24 -4.60
CA ILE A 68 6.50 -3.51 -3.17
C ILE A 68 6.95 -2.32 -2.33
N GLN A 69 8.13 -1.77 -2.63
CA GLN A 69 8.68 -0.59 -1.94
C GLN A 69 7.72 0.60 -2.03
N THR A 70 7.17 0.87 -3.22
CA THR A 70 6.20 1.94 -3.44
C THR A 70 4.90 1.71 -2.66
N GLN A 71 4.44 0.46 -2.58
CA GLN A 71 3.23 0.14 -1.82
C GLN A 71 3.42 0.31 -0.31
N VAL A 72 4.53 -0.20 0.24
CA VAL A 72 4.88 -0.02 1.66
C VAL A 72 4.95 1.47 2.01
N TYR A 73 5.58 2.29 1.17
CA TYR A 73 5.63 3.73 1.40
C TYR A 73 4.26 4.38 1.33
N SER A 74 3.41 3.95 0.40
CA SER A 74 2.04 4.43 0.33
C SER A 74 1.26 4.07 1.60
N TYR A 75 1.45 2.89 2.18
CA TYR A 75 0.81 2.52 3.45
C TYR A 75 1.36 3.32 4.65
N LEU A 76 2.66 3.59 4.70
CA LEU A 76 3.26 4.43 5.75
C LEU A 76 2.70 5.87 5.69
N CYS A 77 2.62 6.46 4.49
CA CYS A 77 2.00 7.77 4.30
C CYS A 77 0.51 7.77 4.68
N ASP A 78 -0.24 6.75 4.29
CA ASP A 78 -1.68 6.67 4.58
C ASP A 78 -1.96 6.42 6.08
N GLY A 79 -1.14 5.60 6.75
CA GLY A 79 -1.35 5.16 8.13
C GLY A 79 -0.78 6.10 9.19
N TYR A 80 0.31 6.81 8.86
CA TYR A 80 1.04 7.70 9.77
C TYR A 80 1.21 9.08 9.15
N SER A 81 0.16 9.64 8.53
CA SER A 81 0.30 10.88 7.74
C SER A 81 0.95 12.06 8.50
N GLU A 82 0.65 12.22 9.79
CA GLU A 82 1.22 13.29 10.64
C GLU A 82 2.69 13.02 11.02
N GLU A 83 3.06 11.76 11.23
CA GLU A 83 4.39 11.33 11.70
C GLU A 83 5.10 10.40 10.70
N SER A 84 4.86 10.65 9.41
CA SER A 84 5.26 9.74 8.34
C SER A 84 6.78 9.63 8.25
N SER A 85 7.51 10.74 8.46
CA SER A 85 8.97 10.79 8.51
C SER A 85 9.58 9.84 9.56
N HIS A 86 9.01 9.83 10.76
CA HIS A 86 9.43 8.92 11.84
C HIS A 86 9.15 7.45 11.48
N ALA A 87 7.98 7.18 10.91
CA ALA A 87 7.61 5.83 10.46
C ALA A 87 8.53 5.34 9.32
N PHE A 88 8.90 6.21 8.38
CA PHE A 88 9.89 5.92 7.33
C PHE A 88 11.28 5.64 7.89
N ALA A 89 11.73 6.42 8.87
CA ALA A 89 13.03 6.23 9.51
C ALA A 89 13.11 4.87 10.20
N LEU A 90 12.06 4.49 10.96
CA LEU A 90 11.98 3.17 11.58
C LEU A 90 11.98 2.05 10.54
N PHE A 91 11.19 2.17 9.46
CA PHE A 91 11.17 1.17 8.40
C PHE A 91 12.56 0.96 7.77
N LYS A 92 13.26 2.05 7.44
CA LYS A 92 14.61 1.98 6.87
C LYS A 92 15.64 1.44 7.86
N PHE A 93 15.51 1.75 9.15
CA PHE A 93 16.37 1.21 10.20
C PHE A 93 16.26 -0.31 10.30
N TYR A 94 15.04 -0.85 10.39
CA TYR A 94 14.84 -2.31 10.40
C TYR A 94 15.28 -2.98 9.10
N SER A 95 15.05 -2.33 7.95
CA SER A 95 15.50 -2.83 6.65
C SER A 95 17.04 -2.92 6.59
N ALA A 96 17.75 -1.95 7.16
CA ALA A 96 19.21 -1.96 7.22
C ALA A 96 19.74 -3.07 8.14
N ILE A 97 19.13 -3.29 9.30
CA ILE A 97 19.47 -4.41 10.19
C ILE A 97 19.26 -5.75 9.47
N ALA A 98 18.10 -5.93 8.83
CA ALA A 98 17.78 -7.14 8.07
C ALA A 98 18.77 -7.37 6.93
N SER A 99 19.11 -6.33 6.16
CA SER A 99 20.12 -6.42 5.09
C SER A 99 21.50 -6.78 5.62
N THR A 100 21.88 -6.26 6.78
CA THR A 100 23.15 -6.58 7.43
C THR A 100 23.20 -8.05 7.83
N ILE A 101 22.14 -8.55 8.46
CA ILE A 101 22.01 -9.96 8.83
C ILE A 101 22.05 -10.85 7.58
N ALA A 102 21.30 -10.49 6.53
CA ALA A 102 21.29 -11.23 5.27
C ALA A 102 22.68 -11.28 4.62
N PHE A 103 23.44 -10.18 4.67
CA PHE A 103 24.81 -10.14 4.16
C PHE A 103 25.76 -11.07 4.93
N PHE A 104 25.64 -11.14 6.26
CA PHE A 104 26.42 -12.10 7.05
C PHE A 104 26.05 -13.55 6.76
N ILE A 105 24.76 -13.86 6.63
CA ILE A 105 24.27 -15.20 6.27
C ILE A 105 24.75 -15.58 4.87
N SER A 106 24.85 -14.61 3.96
CA SER A 106 25.16 -14.85 2.55
C SER A 106 26.51 -15.52 2.32
N LYS A 107 27.51 -15.27 3.16
CA LYS A 107 28.84 -15.91 3.05
C LYS A 107 28.81 -17.43 3.25
N TYR A 108 27.78 -17.98 3.90
CA TYR A 108 27.73 -19.39 4.29
C TYR A 108 26.69 -20.19 3.49
N PHE A 109 25.81 -19.54 2.75
CA PHE A 109 24.69 -20.17 2.07
C PHE A 109 24.97 -20.43 0.59
N THR A 110 24.56 -21.61 0.11
CA THR A 110 24.51 -21.91 -1.33
C THR A 110 23.43 -21.05 -2.02
N LEU A 111 23.44 -20.98 -3.34
CA LEU A 111 22.42 -20.25 -4.12
C LEU A 111 21.01 -20.73 -3.76
N THR A 112 20.83 -22.04 -3.70
CA THR A 112 19.57 -22.66 -3.29
C THR A 112 19.18 -22.27 -1.87
N GLY A 113 20.16 -22.13 -0.96
CA GLY A 113 19.92 -21.59 0.38
C GLY A 113 19.38 -20.16 0.35
N HIS A 114 19.96 -19.28 -0.46
CA HIS A 114 19.47 -17.90 -0.60
C HIS A 114 18.07 -17.85 -1.18
N LEU A 115 17.82 -18.62 -2.24
CA LEU A 115 16.50 -18.66 -2.89
C LEU A 115 15.42 -19.24 -1.99
N THR A 116 15.74 -20.27 -1.20
CA THR A 116 14.78 -20.83 -0.23
C THR A 116 14.50 -19.83 0.89
N LEU A 117 15.54 -19.15 1.41
CA LEU A 117 15.37 -18.06 2.38
C LEU A 117 14.45 -16.98 1.81
N TYR A 118 14.80 -16.38 0.68
CA TYR A 118 13.99 -15.32 0.06
C TYR A 118 12.59 -15.79 -0.34
N GLY A 119 12.43 -17.03 -0.81
CA GLY A 119 11.14 -17.63 -1.13
C GLY A 119 10.22 -17.72 0.08
N THR A 120 10.73 -18.15 1.25
CA THR A 120 9.93 -18.20 2.48
C THR A 120 9.50 -16.81 2.95
N PHE A 121 10.39 -15.82 2.88
CA PHE A 121 10.06 -14.42 3.16
C PHE A 121 9.06 -13.84 2.16
N ALA A 122 9.14 -14.20 0.87
CA ALA A 122 8.17 -13.77 -0.14
C ALA A 122 6.77 -14.34 0.14
N ILE A 123 6.66 -15.61 0.56
CA ILE A 123 5.38 -16.21 0.96
C ILE A 123 4.83 -15.52 2.21
N LEU A 124 5.66 -15.32 3.23
CA LEU A 124 5.27 -14.63 4.45
C LEU A 124 4.82 -13.18 4.18
N SER A 125 5.51 -12.49 3.26
CA SER A 125 5.14 -11.17 2.76
C SER A 125 3.77 -11.21 2.08
N GLY A 126 3.53 -12.18 1.20
CA GLY A 126 2.22 -12.36 0.54
C GLY A 126 1.08 -12.58 1.53
N ILE A 127 1.26 -13.45 2.54
CA ILE A 127 0.27 -13.68 3.60
C ILE A 127 0.02 -12.39 4.39
N THR A 128 1.10 -11.72 4.81
CA THR A 128 1.00 -10.46 5.57
C THR A 128 0.31 -9.39 4.75
N ALA A 129 0.58 -9.30 3.45
CA ALA A 129 -0.10 -8.37 2.55
C ALA A 129 -1.60 -8.65 2.50
N VAL A 130 -2.04 -9.90 2.35
CA VAL A 130 -3.47 -10.25 2.35
C VAL A 130 -4.14 -9.92 3.69
N ILE A 131 -3.48 -10.20 4.82
CA ILE A 131 -4.00 -9.86 6.15
C ILE A 131 -4.10 -8.35 6.32
N ALA A 132 -3.04 -7.61 5.96
CA ALA A 132 -3.01 -6.17 6.02
C ALA A 132 -4.13 -5.57 5.17
N GLN A 133 -4.33 -6.06 3.94
CA GLN A 133 -5.42 -5.65 3.06
C GLN A 133 -6.78 -5.84 3.72
N LYS A 134 -7.04 -7.01 4.30
CA LYS A 134 -8.30 -7.28 5.00
C LYS A 134 -8.52 -6.31 6.16
N MET A 135 -7.47 -6.01 6.93
CA MET A 135 -7.52 -5.08 8.05
C MET A 135 -7.73 -3.62 7.59
N TYR A 136 -7.00 -3.18 6.55
CA TYR A 136 -7.14 -1.84 5.98
C TYR A 136 -8.52 -1.62 5.38
N PHE A 137 -9.05 -2.60 4.64
CA PHE A 137 -10.39 -2.53 4.07
C PHE A 137 -11.45 -2.43 5.16
N HIS A 138 -11.35 -3.29 6.19
CA HIS A 138 -12.28 -3.27 7.33
C HIS A 138 -12.26 -1.91 8.06
N LYS A 139 -11.07 -1.38 8.37
CA LYS A 139 -10.95 -0.06 9.02
C LYS A 139 -11.58 1.04 8.16
N LYS A 140 -11.37 1.01 6.84
CA LYS A 140 -11.99 1.99 5.93
C LYS A 140 -13.50 1.91 5.92
N GLU A 141 -14.09 0.71 5.89
CA GLU A 141 -15.54 0.55 5.91
C GLU A 141 -16.17 1.17 7.16
N HIS A 142 -15.58 0.95 8.33
CA HIS A 142 -16.02 1.60 9.59
C HIS A 142 -15.96 3.12 9.51
N PHE A 143 -14.85 3.69 9.04
CA PHE A 143 -14.72 5.15 8.88
C PHE A 143 -15.76 5.73 7.92
N PHE A 144 -16.04 5.04 6.80
CA PHE A 144 -17.05 5.49 5.85
C PHE A 144 -18.47 5.39 6.41
N GLN A 145 -18.76 4.31 7.13
CA GLN A 145 -20.06 4.10 7.76
C GLN A 145 -20.31 5.15 8.85
N GLU A 146 -19.35 5.35 9.76
CA GLU A 146 -19.40 6.37 10.80
C GLU A 146 -19.63 7.78 10.23
N ASN A 147 -18.91 8.14 9.16
CA ASN A 147 -19.07 9.45 8.54
C ASN A 147 -20.42 9.60 7.81
N THR A 148 -20.96 8.51 7.25
CA THR A 148 -22.29 8.51 6.61
C THR A 148 -23.39 8.66 7.65
N ASP A 149 -23.27 7.96 8.78
CA ASP A 149 -24.23 8.04 9.89
C ASP A 149 -24.26 9.43 10.51
N LYS A 150 -23.08 10.07 10.69
CA LYS A 150 -22.96 11.47 11.13
C LYS A 150 -23.67 12.45 10.19
N ILE A 151 -23.47 12.31 8.87
CA ILE A 151 -24.13 13.17 7.88
C ILE A 151 -25.64 12.95 7.87
N HIS A 152 -26.09 11.70 7.95
CA HIS A 152 -27.52 11.39 7.98
C HIS A 152 -28.20 11.96 9.23
N ALA A 153 -27.55 11.85 10.40
CA ALA A 153 -28.02 12.47 11.64
C ALA A 153 -28.09 14.00 11.53
N MET A 154 -27.12 14.64 10.88
CA MET A 154 -27.07 16.10 10.69
C MET A 154 -28.09 16.60 9.65
N THR A 155 -28.54 15.74 8.73
CA THR A 155 -29.57 16.08 7.73
C THR A 155 -30.99 15.79 8.23
N THR A 156 -31.12 14.98 9.29
CA THR A 156 -32.42 14.56 9.88
C THR A 156 -32.82 15.44 11.08
N SER A 157 -31.95 16.28 11.62
CA SER A 157 -32.38 17.37 12.50
C SER A 157 -33.36 18.26 11.75
N GLU A 158 -34.52 18.55 12.37
CA GLU A 158 -35.62 19.29 11.76
C GLU A 158 -35.12 20.46 10.89
N PRO A 159 -35.74 20.71 9.72
CA PRO A 159 -35.36 21.84 8.89
C PRO A 159 -35.38 23.09 9.77
N ILE A 160 -34.28 23.85 9.74
CA ILE A 160 -34.20 25.14 10.43
C ILE A 160 -35.45 25.91 10.00
N LYS A 161 -36.40 26.05 10.94
CA LYS A 161 -37.61 26.83 10.72
C LYS A 161 -37.14 28.28 10.73
N ILE A 162 -36.73 28.76 9.55
CA ILE A 162 -36.50 30.18 9.32
C ILE A 162 -37.89 30.82 9.42
N GLU A 163 -38.30 31.13 10.64
CA GLU A 163 -39.46 31.96 10.89
C GLU A 163 -39.07 33.37 10.45
N ILE A 164 -39.40 33.72 9.21
CA ILE A 164 -39.33 35.09 8.74
C ILE A 164 -40.39 35.85 9.56
N SER A 165 -39.95 36.46 10.65
CA SER A 165 -40.77 37.37 11.43
C SER A 165 -41.04 38.58 10.55
N ASP A 166 -42.23 38.64 9.97
CA ASP A 166 -42.73 39.80 9.23
C ASP A 166 -43.04 40.90 10.26
N SER A 167 -41.99 41.55 10.72
CA SER A 167 -42.04 42.61 11.71
C SER A 167 -42.10 43.95 11.01
N GLY A 168 -43.32 44.46 10.85
CA GLY A 168 -43.61 45.89 10.89
C GLY A 168 -43.72 46.61 9.56
N SER A 169 -44.97 46.87 9.14
CA SER A 169 -45.32 48.16 8.54
C SER A 169 -46.78 48.52 8.80
N THR A 170 -47.10 48.93 10.03
CA THR A 170 -48.19 49.87 10.28
C THR A 170 -47.64 51.28 10.04
N ILE A 171 -47.86 51.81 8.84
CA ILE A 171 -47.88 53.27 8.65
C ILE A 171 -49.34 53.69 8.67
N LEU A 172 -49.80 54.03 9.88
CA LEU A 172 -50.90 54.97 10.06
C LEU A 172 -50.42 56.32 9.53
N SER A 173 -50.89 56.73 8.35
CA SER A 173 -50.89 58.14 7.96
C SER A 173 -52.31 58.65 8.19
N ASN A 174 -52.48 59.31 9.34
CA ASN A 174 -53.60 60.19 9.60
C ASN A 174 -53.00 61.58 9.77
N ASP A 175 -52.96 62.34 8.68
CA ASP A 175 -52.74 63.78 8.74
C ASP A 175 -53.97 64.51 8.20
N ALA A 176 -54.29 65.54 8.94
CA ALA A 176 -55.58 66.18 8.98
C ALA A 176 -55.81 67.17 7.83
N ASN A 177 -57.07 67.20 7.37
CA ASN A 177 -57.94 68.36 7.25
C ASN A 177 -57.42 69.69 6.63
N SER A 178 -58.23 70.19 5.70
CA SER A 178 -58.57 71.62 5.48
C SER A 178 -57.82 72.35 4.36
N LYS A 179 -58.50 72.60 3.23
CA LYS A 179 -59.20 73.88 2.96
C LYS A 179 -59.62 74.02 1.49
N LYS A 180 -60.89 74.43 1.34
CA LYS A 180 -61.50 75.27 0.30
C LYS A 180 -61.83 74.66 -1.06
#